data_AF-A0A2D6L900-F1
#
_entry.id   AF-A0A2D6L900-F1
#
_cell.length_a   1.000
_cell.length_b   1.000
_cell.length_c   1.000
_cell.angle_alpha   90.00
_cell.angle_beta   90.00
_cell.angle_gamma   90.00
#
_symmetry.space_group_name_H-M   'P 1'
#
loop_
_entity.id
_entity.type
_entity.pdbx_description
1 polymer ?
#
loop_
_entity_poly.entity_id
_entity_poly.type
_entity_poly.pdbx_seq_one_letter_code
_entity_poly.pdbx_strand_id
1 'polypeptide(L)'
;MILLLDFDNTLFNLEQYRKDFGMEGTRFGDDPALYIERLTESTDLSRYVFRDVLDFLKDYAQHHLVLCTAPYPGQTLYQREKVEQSGILPLFDETIFTDFAEKRSKGDVAAKKFQGSQEKIVFLDDAPAQIKSMEECCPNIVSVKMNRKEISYVYNVDYSASNEVTNLKEFAQLLKSF
;
A
#
# COMPACT_ATOMS: atom_id res chain seq x y z
N MET A 1 1.30 -4.84 18.37
CA MET A 1 1.03 -3.71 17.45
C MET A 1 0.95 -4.30 16.08
N ILE A 2 -0.09 -3.89 15.34
CA ILE A 2 -0.34 -4.29 13.97
C ILE A 2 0.11 -3.14 13.06
N LEU A 3 0.95 -3.45 12.09
CA LEU A 3 1.33 -2.52 11.03
C LEU A 3 0.57 -2.90 9.76
N LEU A 4 -0.39 -2.07 9.39
CA LEU A 4 -1.20 -2.23 8.18
C LEU A 4 -0.59 -1.35 7.08
N LEU A 5 0.07 -1.96 6.11
CA LEU A 5 0.88 -1.26 5.11
C LEU A 5 0.22 -1.37 3.74
N ASP A 6 0.08 -0.26 3.04
CA ASP A 6 -0.23 -0.26 1.62
C ASP A 6 0.95 -0.73 0.76
N PHE A 7 0.69 -1.11 -0.49
CA PHE A 7 1.69 -1.60 -1.43
C PHE A 7 2.18 -0.52 -2.41
N ASP A 8 1.29 -0.06 -3.29
CA ASP A 8 1.65 0.82 -4.40
C ASP A 8 2.04 2.20 -3.88
N ASN A 9 3.14 2.77 -4.37
CA ASN A 9 3.69 4.06 -3.92
C ASN A 9 4.11 4.13 -2.44
N THR A 10 3.77 3.13 -1.62
CA THR A 10 4.21 3.00 -0.23
C THR A 10 5.45 2.11 -0.13
N LEU A 11 5.36 0.88 -0.65
CA LEU A 11 6.43 -0.13 -0.66
C LEU A 11 6.96 -0.39 -2.08
N PHE A 12 6.15 -0.14 -3.10
CA PHE A 12 6.46 -0.41 -4.50
C PHE A 12 6.42 0.88 -5.32
N ASN A 13 7.47 1.17 -6.08
CA ASN A 13 7.55 2.33 -6.97
C ASN A 13 6.76 2.09 -8.25
N LEU A 14 5.44 2.24 -8.13
CA LEU A 14 4.48 2.06 -9.21
C LEU A 14 4.70 3.08 -10.34
N GLU A 15 5.09 4.31 -10.03
CA GLU A 15 5.40 5.32 -11.04
C GLU A 15 6.55 4.88 -11.96
N GLN A 16 7.67 4.45 -11.37
CA GLN A 16 8.82 3.97 -12.13
C GLN A 16 8.49 2.68 -12.91
N TYR A 17 7.73 1.77 -12.30
CA TYR A 17 7.22 0.58 -12.99
C TYR A 17 6.45 0.99 -14.25
N ARG A 18 5.48 1.90 -14.12
CA ARG A 18 4.68 2.35 -15.26
C ARG A 18 5.53 3.01 -16.35
N LYS A 19 6.53 3.79 -15.96
CA LYS A 19 7.46 4.43 -16.88
C LYS A 19 8.26 3.43 -17.70
N ASP A 20 8.84 2.42 -17.05
CA ASP A 20 9.67 1.42 -17.73
C ASP A 20 8.89 0.57 -18.75
N PHE A 21 7.59 0.40 -18.54
CA PHE A 21 6.70 -0.34 -19.44
C PHE A 21 5.89 0.55 -20.39
N GLY A 22 6.22 1.84 -20.50
CA GLY A 22 5.55 2.77 -21.42
C GLY A 22 4.06 3.01 -21.09
N MET A 23 3.69 2.85 -19.81
CA MET A 23 2.33 3.07 -19.29
C MET A 23 2.19 4.46 -18.65
N GLU A 24 3.03 5.42 -19.03
CA GLU A 24 2.88 6.81 -18.57
C GLU A 24 1.59 7.40 -19.13
N GLY A 25 0.80 8.06 -18.27
CA GLY A 25 -0.44 8.71 -18.68
C GLY A 25 -1.65 7.80 -18.93
N THR A 26 -1.51 6.46 -18.94
CA THR A 26 -2.68 5.58 -18.91
C THR A 26 -3.36 5.72 -17.56
N ARG A 27 -4.67 5.89 -17.49
CA ARG A 27 -5.35 5.80 -16.20
C ARG A 27 -5.47 4.34 -15.83
N PHE A 28 -5.49 4.09 -14.54
CA PHE A 28 -5.82 2.76 -14.06
C PHE A 28 -7.24 2.39 -14.48
N GLY A 29 -7.37 1.21 -15.10
CA GLY A 29 -8.62 0.70 -15.64
C GLY A 29 -8.80 0.93 -17.15
N ASP A 30 -7.90 1.66 -17.80
CA ASP A 30 -8.03 1.94 -19.24
C ASP A 30 -7.86 0.68 -20.10
N ASP A 31 -6.96 -0.23 -19.73
CA ASP A 31 -6.76 -1.51 -20.44
C ASP A 31 -6.14 -2.59 -19.53
N PRO A 32 -6.95 -3.40 -18.82
CA PRO A 32 -6.45 -4.48 -17.98
C PRO A 32 -5.63 -5.55 -18.73
N ALA A 33 -5.86 -5.74 -20.04
CA ALA A 33 -5.13 -6.74 -20.82
C ALA A 33 -3.68 -6.31 -21.04
N LEU A 34 -3.47 -5.01 -21.32
CA LEU A 34 -2.13 -4.42 -21.40
C LEU A 34 -1.33 -4.67 -20.10
N TYR A 35 -1.95 -4.48 -18.94
CA TYR A 35 -1.30 -4.68 -17.64
C TYR A 35 -0.88 -6.15 -17.42
N ILE A 36 -1.72 -7.11 -17.79
CA ILE A 36 -1.40 -8.54 -17.69
C ILE A 36 -0.26 -8.90 -18.64
N GLU A 37 -0.31 -8.45 -19.90
CA GLU A 37 0.75 -8.66 -20.88
C GLU A 37 2.10 -8.14 -20.36
N ARG A 38 2.14 -6.91 -19.82
CA ARG A 38 3.37 -6.32 -19.28
C ARG A 38 3.90 -7.01 -18.02
N LEU A 39 3.04 -7.56 -17.16
CA LEU A 39 3.50 -8.41 -16.06
C LEU A 39 4.22 -9.64 -16.59
N THR A 40 3.69 -10.29 -17.62
CA THR A 40 4.32 -11.49 -18.20
C THR A 40 5.64 -11.21 -18.91
N GLU A 41 5.85 -9.98 -19.38
CA GLU A 41 7.12 -9.55 -19.96
C GLU A 41 8.18 -9.19 -18.90
N SER A 42 7.74 -8.81 -17.69
CA SER A 42 8.65 -8.43 -16.61
C SER A 42 9.26 -9.67 -15.95
N THR A 43 10.59 -9.73 -15.89
CA THR A 43 11.29 -10.85 -15.26
C THR A 43 11.70 -10.60 -13.80
N ASP A 44 11.64 -9.35 -13.34
CA ASP A 44 12.00 -9.01 -11.96
C ASP A 44 11.28 -7.75 -11.49
N LEU A 45 10.17 -7.92 -10.75
CA LEU A 45 9.46 -6.81 -10.13
C LEU A 45 10.08 -6.35 -8.81
N SER A 46 11.03 -7.10 -8.24
CA SER A 46 11.68 -6.71 -6.99
C SER A 46 12.49 -5.42 -7.15
N ARG A 47 12.97 -5.11 -8.36
CA ARG A 47 13.67 -3.86 -8.68
C ARG A 47 12.84 -2.59 -8.47
N TYR A 48 11.52 -2.72 -8.41
CA TYR A 48 10.60 -1.62 -8.16
C TYR A 48 10.23 -1.46 -6.68
N VAL A 49 10.57 -2.42 -5.82
CA VAL A 49 10.43 -2.24 -4.38
C VAL A 49 11.38 -1.12 -3.92
N PHE A 50 10.88 -0.19 -3.12
CA PHE A 50 11.72 0.89 -2.60
C PHE A 50 12.88 0.32 -1.77
N ARG A 51 14.07 0.92 -1.91
CA ARG A 51 15.32 0.38 -1.33
C ARG A 51 15.29 0.19 0.19
N ASP A 52 14.47 0.97 0.90
CA ASP A 52 14.35 0.94 2.35
C ASP A 52 13.32 -0.09 2.88
N VAL A 53 12.56 -0.75 2.00
CA VAL A 53 11.46 -1.64 2.38
C VAL A 53 11.96 -2.92 3.03
N LEU A 54 12.95 -3.59 2.45
CA LEU A 54 13.41 -4.88 2.97
C LEU A 54 14.03 -4.74 4.36
N ASP A 55 14.80 -3.67 4.58
CA ASP A 55 15.40 -3.40 5.88
C ASP A 55 14.31 -3.04 6.90
N PHE A 56 13.35 -2.20 6.53
CA PHE A 56 12.21 -1.86 7.40
C PHE A 56 11.39 -3.10 7.78
N LEU A 57 10.99 -3.93 6.82
CA LEU A 57 10.16 -5.11 7.12
C LEU A 57 10.90 -6.12 8.02
N LYS A 58 12.21 -6.28 7.85
CA LYS A 58 13.03 -7.13 8.74
C LYS A 58 13.15 -6.55 10.15
N ASP A 59 13.40 -5.24 10.27
CA ASP A 59 13.54 -4.56 11.56
C ASP A 59 12.21 -4.53 12.36
N TYR A 60 11.09 -4.71 11.68
CA TYR A 60 9.75 -4.72 12.27
C TYR A 60 9.09 -6.11 12.27
N ALA A 61 9.83 -7.19 11.98
CA ALA A 61 9.31 -8.54 11.93
C ALA A 61 8.76 -9.08 13.28
N GLN A 62 9.10 -8.43 14.42
CA GLN A 62 8.47 -8.74 15.71
C GLN A 62 7.04 -8.20 15.86
N HIS A 63 6.59 -7.31 14.96
CA HIS A 63 5.23 -6.81 14.92
C HIS A 63 4.39 -7.64 13.97
N HIS A 64 3.06 -7.55 14.10
CA HIS A 64 2.16 -8.19 13.15
C HIS A 64 2.10 -7.33 11.88
N LEU A 65 2.73 -7.79 10.80
CA LEU A 65 2.82 -7.11 9.52
C LEU A 65 1.69 -7.55 8.60
N VAL A 66 0.82 -6.62 8.21
CA VAL A 66 -0.32 -6.88 7.33
C VAL A 66 -0.20 -6.01 6.08
N LEU A 67 -0.10 -6.63 4.92
CA LEU A 67 -0.18 -5.93 3.63
C LEU A 67 -1.65 -5.69 3.30
N CYS A 68 -2.05 -4.45 3.05
CA CYS A 68 -3.42 -4.08 2.70
C CYS A 68 -3.43 -3.24 1.43
N THR A 69 -3.73 -3.89 0.31
CA THR A 69 -3.65 -3.29 -1.02
C THR A 69 -5.01 -3.29 -1.71
N ALA A 70 -5.24 -2.26 -2.51
CA ALA A 70 -6.51 -2.06 -3.20
C ALA A 70 -6.33 -2.14 -4.73
N PRO A 71 -6.65 -3.28 -5.38
CA PRO A 71 -6.59 -3.43 -6.83
C PRO A 71 -7.64 -2.55 -7.52
N TYR A 72 -7.39 -2.02 -8.71
CA TYR A 72 -8.48 -1.39 -9.47
C TYR A 72 -9.57 -2.40 -9.85
N PRO A 73 -10.81 -1.95 -10.13
CA PRO A 73 -11.89 -2.84 -10.57
C PRO A 73 -11.44 -3.74 -11.74
N GLY A 74 -11.60 -5.04 -11.59
CA GLY A 74 -11.19 -6.04 -12.59
C GLY A 74 -9.70 -6.39 -12.59
N GLN A 75 -8.88 -5.85 -11.68
CA GLN A 75 -7.42 -6.05 -11.64
C GLN A 75 -6.94 -6.83 -10.41
N THR A 76 -7.83 -7.56 -9.72
CA THR A 76 -7.47 -8.31 -8.51
C THR A 76 -6.36 -9.34 -8.77
N LEU A 77 -6.43 -10.08 -9.88
CA LEU A 77 -5.39 -11.05 -10.25
C LEU A 77 -4.06 -10.36 -10.53
N TYR A 78 -4.09 -9.29 -11.33
CA TYR A 78 -2.91 -8.47 -11.64
C TYR A 78 -2.24 -7.94 -10.36
N GLN A 79 -3.00 -7.41 -9.41
CA GLN A 79 -2.44 -6.90 -8.15
C GLN A 79 -1.80 -8.01 -7.32
N ARG A 80 -2.42 -9.20 -7.28
CA ARG A 80 -1.87 -10.37 -6.59
C ARG A 80 -0.53 -10.79 -7.21
N GLU A 81 -0.51 -10.98 -8.51
CA GLU A 81 0.71 -11.35 -9.24
C GLU A 81 1.81 -10.31 -9.07
N LYS A 82 1.48 -9.02 -9.15
CA LYS A 82 2.44 -7.94 -8.92
C LYS A 82 3.05 -7.99 -7.52
N VAL A 83 2.22 -8.18 -6.49
CA VAL A 83 2.69 -8.33 -5.10
C VAL A 83 3.57 -9.57 -4.95
N GLU A 84 3.13 -10.71 -5.49
CA GLU A 84 3.88 -11.97 -5.42
C GLU A 84 5.26 -11.86 -6.10
N GLN A 85 5.29 -11.34 -7.33
CA GLN A 85 6.52 -11.18 -8.10
C GLN A 85 7.46 -10.09 -7.55
N SER A 86 6.97 -9.18 -6.71
CA SER A 86 7.84 -8.22 -6.00
C SER A 86 8.74 -8.87 -4.95
N GLY A 87 8.41 -10.10 -4.53
CA GLY A 87 9.20 -10.89 -3.60
C GLY A 87 9.08 -10.51 -2.12
N ILE A 88 8.27 -9.50 -1.77
CA ILE A 88 8.09 -9.07 -0.37
C ILE A 88 6.99 -9.82 0.37
N LEU A 89 6.13 -10.54 -0.34
CA LEU A 89 4.97 -11.23 0.25
C LEU A 89 5.33 -12.16 1.43
N PRO A 90 6.44 -12.95 1.39
CA PRO A 90 6.82 -13.80 2.52
C PRO A 90 7.24 -13.05 3.79
N LEU A 91 7.38 -11.72 3.75
CA LEU A 91 7.73 -10.89 4.90
C LEU A 91 6.51 -10.38 5.68
N PHE A 92 5.30 -10.72 5.23
CA PHE A 92 4.05 -10.35 5.88
C PHE A 92 3.41 -11.55 6.55
N ASP A 93 2.81 -11.34 7.72
CA ASP A 93 2.01 -12.36 8.40
C ASP A 93 0.67 -12.58 7.68
N GLU A 94 0.15 -11.51 7.08
CA GLU A 94 -1.11 -11.54 6.36
C GLU A 94 -1.14 -10.58 5.18
N THR A 95 -1.95 -10.90 4.16
CA THR A 95 -2.23 -10.00 3.05
C THR A 95 -3.73 -9.90 2.78
N ILE A 96 -4.18 -8.66 2.65
CA ILE A 96 -5.55 -8.27 2.38
C ILE A 96 -5.56 -7.57 1.01
N PHE A 97 -6.23 -8.21 0.06
CA PHE A 97 -6.57 -7.59 -1.22
C PHE A 97 -8.03 -7.12 -1.12
N THR A 98 -8.27 -5.81 -1.12
CA THR A 98 -9.65 -5.31 -1.06
C THR A 98 -10.36 -5.61 -2.37
N ASP A 99 -11.64 -5.99 -2.31
CA ASP A 99 -12.42 -6.21 -3.53
C ASP A 99 -13.29 -4.98 -3.83
N PHE A 100 -12.95 -4.25 -4.89
CA PHE A 100 -13.77 -3.12 -5.34
C PHE A 100 -15.11 -3.56 -5.95
N ALA A 101 -15.26 -4.83 -6.38
CA ALA A 101 -16.56 -5.34 -6.84
C ALA A 101 -17.61 -5.25 -5.73
N GLU A 102 -17.18 -5.34 -4.46
CA GLU A 102 -18.03 -5.18 -3.29
C GLU A 102 -18.11 -3.72 -2.79
N LYS A 103 -17.51 -2.75 -3.52
CA LYS A 103 -17.38 -1.33 -3.15
C LYS A 103 -16.78 -1.11 -1.75
N ARG A 104 -15.94 -2.05 -1.28
CA ARG A 104 -15.33 -1.93 0.05
C ARG A 104 -14.03 -1.15 -0.04
N SER A 105 -13.95 -0.10 0.77
CA SER A 105 -12.72 0.62 1.03
C SER A 105 -11.77 -0.18 1.93
N LYS A 106 -10.49 0.22 2.03
CA LYS A 106 -9.59 -0.39 3.02
C LYS A 106 -10.11 -0.19 4.46
N GLY A 107 -10.74 0.95 4.74
CA GLY A 107 -11.37 1.23 6.03
C GLY A 107 -12.47 0.23 6.38
N ASP A 108 -13.36 -0.09 5.44
CA ASP A 108 -14.44 -1.07 5.67
C ASP A 108 -13.88 -2.46 6.00
N VAL A 109 -12.87 -2.88 5.25
CA VAL A 109 -12.23 -4.19 5.43
C VAL A 109 -11.49 -4.25 6.76
N ALA A 110 -10.73 -3.21 7.10
CA ALA A 110 -10.01 -3.10 8.36
C ALA A 110 -10.99 -3.05 9.55
N ALA A 111 -12.08 -2.28 9.48
CA ALA A 111 -13.06 -2.17 10.54
C ALA A 111 -13.70 -3.52 10.86
N LYS A 112 -14.06 -4.29 9.82
CA LYS A 112 -14.59 -5.65 9.98
C LYS A 112 -13.54 -6.60 10.58
N LYS A 113 -12.31 -6.54 10.08
CA LYS A 113 -11.24 -7.48 10.45
C LYS A 113 -10.74 -7.26 11.88
N PHE A 114 -10.54 -6.01 12.27
CA PHE A 114 -9.95 -5.63 13.54
C PHE A 114 -10.99 -5.16 14.56
N GLN A 115 -12.26 -5.46 14.31
CA GLN A 115 -13.35 -5.14 15.23
C GLN A 115 -13.06 -5.72 16.64
N GLY A 116 -13.06 -4.85 17.65
CA GLY A 116 -12.82 -5.25 19.04
C GLY A 116 -11.36 -5.58 19.38
N SER A 117 -10.42 -5.44 18.43
CA SER A 117 -9.00 -5.56 18.71
C SER A 117 -8.59 -4.56 19.80
N GLN A 118 -7.78 -5.03 20.74
CA GLN A 118 -7.14 -4.19 21.76
C GLN A 118 -5.72 -3.80 21.35
N GLU A 119 -5.22 -4.32 20.23
CA GLU A 119 -3.90 -3.95 19.73
C GLU A 119 -3.91 -2.56 19.13
N LYS A 120 -2.82 -1.83 19.34
CA LYS A 120 -2.54 -0.61 18.57
C LYS A 120 -2.34 -0.99 17.10
N ILE A 121 -3.07 -0.30 16.22
CA ILE A 121 -2.99 -0.49 14.77
C ILE A 121 -2.49 0.82 14.16
N VAL A 122 -1.44 0.72 13.34
CA VAL A 122 -0.91 1.84 12.58
C VAL A 122 -1.07 1.54 11.10
N PHE A 123 -1.72 2.45 10.38
CA PHE A 123 -1.97 2.33 8.95
C PHE A 123 -1.07 3.29 8.17
N LEU A 124 -0.37 2.79 7.16
CA LEU A 124 0.48 3.58 6.27
C LEU A 124 0.00 3.43 4.83
N ASP A 125 -0.33 4.54 4.18
CA ASP A 125 -0.84 4.59 2.81
C ASP A 125 -0.44 5.92 2.14
N ASP A 126 -0.31 5.96 0.82
CA ASP A 126 -0.05 7.19 0.08
C ASP A 126 -1.34 7.93 -0.30
N ALA A 127 -2.46 7.20 -0.43
CA ALA A 127 -3.71 7.69 -0.98
C ALA A 127 -4.60 8.36 0.09
N PRO A 128 -4.83 9.69 0.03
CA PRO A 128 -5.63 10.41 1.02
C PRO A 128 -7.06 9.87 1.20
N ALA A 129 -7.66 9.37 0.12
CA ALA A 129 -9.00 8.77 0.17
C ALA A 129 -9.04 7.49 1.01
N GLN A 130 -7.98 6.66 0.96
CA GLN A 130 -7.90 5.45 1.78
C GLN A 130 -7.61 5.78 3.24
N ILE A 131 -6.76 6.78 3.49
CA ILE A 131 -6.49 7.28 4.84
C ILE A 131 -7.77 7.81 5.49
N LYS A 132 -8.50 8.68 4.79
CA LYS A 132 -9.78 9.22 5.27
C LYS A 132 -10.77 8.11 5.57
N SER A 133 -10.94 7.16 4.65
CA SER A 133 -11.80 5.99 4.85
C SER A 133 -11.39 5.19 6.09
N MET A 134 -10.09 5.00 6.30
CA MET A 134 -9.57 4.28 7.45
C MET A 134 -9.92 4.97 8.77
N GLU A 135 -9.74 6.29 8.85
CA GLU A 135 -10.09 7.07 10.05
C GLU A 135 -11.60 7.10 10.32
N GLU A 136 -12.43 7.20 9.27
CA GLU A 136 -13.89 7.20 9.40
C GLU A 136 -14.44 5.84 9.89
N CYS A 137 -13.87 4.74 9.40
CA CYS A 137 -14.32 3.38 9.74
C CYS A 137 -13.67 2.83 11.01
N CYS A 138 -12.45 3.27 11.36
CA CYS A 138 -11.65 2.73 12.45
C CYS A 138 -11.11 3.87 13.35
N PRO A 139 -11.93 4.48 14.23
CA PRO A 139 -11.54 5.69 14.97
C PRO A 139 -10.35 5.52 15.92
N ASN A 140 -9.95 4.28 16.25
CA ASN A 140 -8.80 3.99 17.11
C ASN A 140 -7.51 3.68 16.35
N ILE A 141 -7.53 3.72 15.01
CA ILE A 141 -6.34 3.50 14.19
C ILE A 141 -5.49 4.75 14.14
N VAL A 142 -4.17 4.58 14.09
CA VAL A 142 -3.26 5.69 13.80
C VAL A 142 -2.93 5.66 12.32
N SER A 143 -3.49 6.58 11.56
CA SER A 143 -3.17 6.70 10.14
C SER A 143 -1.97 7.62 9.89
N VAL A 144 -1.14 7.23 8.95
CA VAL A 144 0.06 7.95 8.51
C VAL A 144 0.06 8.00 6.98
N LYS A 145 0.24 9.19 6.43
CA LYS A 145 0.39 9.39 4.99
C LYS A 145 1.84 9.22 4.57
N MET A 146 2.09 8.37 3.57
CA MET A 146 3.36 8.28 2.88
C MET A 146 3.42 9.29 1.73
N ASN A 147 4.44 10.15 1.72
CA ASN A 147 4.74 11.11 0.67
C ASN A 147 6.16 10.85 0.13
N ARG A 148 6.37 9.72 -0.54
CA ARG A 148 7.67 9.38 -1.16
C ARG A 148 8.13 10.51 -2.08
N LYS A 149 9.37 10.98 -1.92
CA LYS A 149 9.93 12.07 -2.76
C LYS A 149 10.23 11.60 -4.19
N GLU A 150 10.34 10.29 -4.37
CA GLU A 150 10.55 9.61 -5.64
C GLU A 150 9.30 9.61 -6.53
N ILE A 151 8.14 9.97 -5.97
CA ILE A 151 6.85 9.96 -6.65
C ILE A 151 6.46 11.40 -6.98
N SER A 152 6.19 11.65 -8.26
CA SER A 152 5.78 12.96 -8.75
C SER A 152 4.26 13.14 -8.75
N TYR A 153 3.50 12.04 -8.63
CA TYR A 153 2.05 12.07 -8.60
C TYR A 153 1.51 12.83 -7.38
N VAL A 154 0.68 13.84 -7.64
CA VAL A 154 -0.01 14.61 -6.60
C VAL A 154 -1.49 14.28 -6.63
N TYR A 155 -1.99 13.77 -5.51
CA TYR A 155 -3.43 13.61 -5.30
C TYR A 155 -4.11 14.99 -5.24
N ASN A 156 -5.07 15.24 -6.14
CA ASN A 156 -5.92 16.45 -6.12
C ASN A 156 -7.06 16.31 -5.09
N VAL A 157 -6.72 16.05 -3.83
CA VAL A 157 -7.70 15.97 -2.73
C VAL A 157 -7.22 16.77 -1.55
N ASP A 158 -8.12 17.60 -1.03
CA ASP A 158 -7.91 18.49 0.11
C ASP A 158 -8.09 17.70 1.42
N TYR A 159 -7.23 16.70 1.62
CA TYR A 159 -7.19 15.93 2.86
C TYR A 159 -5.74 15.82 3.33
N SER A 160 -5.50 16.31 4.54
CA SER A 160 -4.24 16.16 5.27
C SER A 160 -4.43 15.10 6.34
N ALA A 161 -3.51 14.14 6.40
CA ALA A 161 -3.50 13.18 7.48
C ALA A 161 -2.88 13.85 8.72
N SER A 162 -3.26 13.36 9.92
CA SER A 162 -2.67 13.89 11.16
C SER A 162 -1.16 13.63 11.27
N ASN A 163 -0.66 12.61 10.57
CA ASN A 163 0.75 12.26 10.50
C ASN A 163 1.16 12.05 9.04
N GLU A 164 2.34 12.57 8.67
CA GLU A 164 2.90 12.39 7.33
C GLU A 164 4.40 12.09 7.43
N VAL A 165 4.89 11.23 6.53
CA VAL A 165 6.29 10.83 6.42
C VAL A 165 6.68 10.71 4.97
N THR A 166 7.96 10.88 4.65
CA THR A 166 8.46 10.84 3.26
C THR A 166 9.23 9.57 2.91
N ASN A 167 9.48 8.71 3.89
CA ASN A 167 10.22 7.45 3.74
C ASN A 167 10.00 6.54 4.97
N LEU A 168 10.43 5.28 4.90
CA LEU A 168 10.22 4.33 5.99
C LEU A 168 11.13 4.58 7.20
N LYS A 169 12.23 5.31 7.04
CA LYS A 169 13.08 5.73 8.16
C LYS A 169 12.36 6.76 9.05
N GLU A 170 11.69 7.74 8.45
CA GLU A 170 10.84 8.69 9.17
C GLU A 170 9.64 7.99 9.81
N PHE A 171 9.02 7.05 9.08
CA PHE A 171 7.96 6.21 9.65
C PHE A 171 8.45 5.43 10.88
N ALA A 172 9.62 4.78 10.80
CA ALA A 172 10.22 4.07 11.91
C ALA A 172 10.51 4.98 13.12
N GLN A 173 10.87 6.25 12.89
CA GLN A 173 11.03 7.23 13.98
C GLN A 173 9.69 7.58 14.62
N LEU A 174 8.66 7.82 13.81
CA LEU A 174 7.31 8.11 14.28
C LEU A 174 6.73 6.96 15.11
N LEU A 175 6.94 5.71 14.68
CA LEU A 175 6.50 4.51 15.40
C LEU A 175 7.06 4.42 16.84
N LYS A 176 8.17 5.09 17.16
CA LYS A 176 8.74 5.11 18.53
C LYS A 176 8.00 6.06 19.47
N SER A 177 7.21 6.98 18.94
CA SER A 177 6.34 7.87 19.75
C SER A 177 4.98 7.25 20.05
N PHE A 178 4.72 6.07 19.51
CA PHE A 178 3.47 5.34 19.61
C PHE A 178 3.56 4.22 20.64
#